data_AF-A0A959PZC3-F1
#
_entry.id   AF-A0A959PZC3-F1
#
_cell.length_a   1.000
_cell.length_b   1.000
_cell.length_c   1.000
_cell.angle_alpha   90.00
_cell.angle_beta   90.00
_cell.angle_gamma   90.00
#
_symmetry.space_group_name_H-M   'P 1'
#
loop_
_entity.id
_entity.type
_entity.pdbx_description
1 polymer ?
#
loop_
_entity_poly.entity_id
_entity_poly.type
_entity_poly.pdbx_seq_one_letter_code
_entity_poly.pdbx_strand_id
1 'polypeptide(L)'
;MKTNFCVVFLLFFFSSYSQELIYNLDTSAFTIIKNPADTVMTADDNIRFYKNFRVRGNIEKGYVQMGSGDNPNLVLVDGQLNQNVELWSNLNGSGAIRLYNYDVNGTEVSRISLITNYNGSQDARIITDELEIKGGSDLAELFEITNEKDRIKPGLLVALDPDSPGQLRISESAYDRNIAGVISGANGIKPGILMGQEGTLANGGDLVTISGRTYVQCNTLGGPIKIGDLLTSSPVPGEAMKAGKRRKSRGAVIGKAMSNLDQGSQYVLVLVNLQ
;
A
#
# COMPACT_ATOMS: atom_id res chain seq x y z
N MET A 1 -72.21 -52.85 -1.56
CA MET A 1 -71.34 -54.04 -1.50
C MET A 1 -70.58 -54.13 -2.82
N LYS A 2 -69.24 -54.18 -2.75
CA LYS A 2 -68.23 -54.35 -3.81
C LYS A 2 -67.92 -53.17 -4.76
N THR A 3 -66.77 -52.60 -4.43
CA THR A 3 -65.77 -51.82 -5.17
C THR A 3 -65.38 -52.42 -6.53
N ASN A 4 -65.09 -51.56 -7.51
CA ASN A 4 -64.13 -51.80 -8.60
C ASN A 4 -63.43 -50.46 -8.89
N PHE A 5 -62.09 -50.49 -9.02
CA PHE A 5 -61.20 -49.33 -9.06
C PHE A 5 -60.33 -49.37 -10.34
N CYS A 6 -60.06 -48.18 -10.90
CA CYS A 6 -58.95 -47.78 -11.80
C CYS A 6 -58.87 -48.38 -13.22
N VAL A 7 -58.41 -47.69 -14.29
CA VAL A 7 -57.38 -46.64 -14.41
C VAL A 7 -57.76 -45.65 -15.53
N VAL A 8 -57.61 -44.34 -15.29
CA VAL A 8 -57.60 -43.30 -16.34
C VAL A 8 -56.19 -42.74 -16.42
N PHE A 9 -55.58 -42.81 -17.60
CA PHE A 9 -54.30 -42.16 -17.89
C PHE A 9 -54.52 -40.65 -18.02
N LEU A 10 -53.96 -39.85 -17.09
CA LEU A 10 -53.84 -38.40 -17.25
C LEU A 10 -52.38 -38.05 -17.52
N LEU A 11 -52.10 -37.63 -18.75
CA LEU A 11 -50.83 -37.01 -19.14
C LEU A 11 -50.75 -35.62 -18.49
N PHE A 12 -49.87 -35.45 -17.50
CA PHE A 12 -49.51 -34.14 -16.97
C PHE A 12 -48.40 -33.53 -17.83
N PHE A 13 -48.73 -32.49 -18.58
CA PHE A 13 -47.72 -31.56 -19.09
C PHE A 13 -47.26 -30.67 -17.92
N PHE A 14 -46.02 -30.87 -17.45
CA PHE A 14 -45.39 -29.91 -16.56
C PHE A 14 -44.88 -28.73 -17.39
N SER A 15 -45.63 -27.62 -17.42
CA SER A 15 -45.02 -26.31 -17.69
C SER A 15 -44.35 -25.84 -16.41
N SER A 16 -43.04 -25.64 -16.42
CA SER A 16 -42.30 -25.05 -15.30
C SER A 16 -42.77 -23.60 -15.05
N TYR A 17 -43.70 -23.43 -14.10
CA TYR A 17 -44.10 -22.12 -13.60
C TYR A 17 -43.15 -21.71 -12.48
N SER A 18 -42.25 -20.75 -12.73
CA SER A 18 -41.49 -20.08 -11.66
C SER A 18 -42.37 -19.01 -11.02
N GLN A 19 -43.11 -19.36 -9.97
CA GLN A 19 -43.88 -18.39 -9.18
C GLN A 19 -42.93 -17.60 -8.28
N GLU A 20 -42.83 -16.28 -8.49
CA GLU A 20 -42.10 -15.35 -7.62
C GLU A 20 -42.81 -15.22 -6.27
N LEU A 21 -42.19 -15.72 -5.20
CA LEU A 21 -42.73 -15.57 -3.85
C LEU A 21 -42.23 -14.25 -3.27
N ILE A 22 -43.01 -13.18 -3.46
CA ILE A 22 -42.72 -11.84 -2.95
C ILE A 22 -43.18 -11.75 -1.49
N TYR A 23 -42.25 -11.69 -0.54
CA TYR A 23 -42.58 -11.23 0.81
C TYR A 23 -42.55 -9.70 0.82
N ASN A 24 -43.71 -9.07 0.66
CA ASN A 24 -43.86 -7.65 0.94
C ASN A 24 -43.89 -7.45 2.47
N LEU A 25 -42.71 -7.28 3.06
CA LEU A 25 -42.61 -6.58 4.33
C LEU A 25 -42.82 -5.10 3.99
N ASP A 26 -44.07 -4.64 4.02
CA ASP A 26 -44.42 -3.24 3.86
C ASP A 26 -43.93 -2.45 5.07
N THR A 27 -42.62 -2.17 5.05
CA THR A 27 -42.04 -1.02 5.70
C THR A 27 -41.67 -0.10 4.54
N SER A 28 -42.11 1.15 4.59
CA SER A 28 -42.06 2.16 3.53
C SER A 28 -40.65 2.54 3.01
N ALA A 29 -39.62 1.69 3.21
CA ALA A 29 -38.22 1.97 2.96
C ALA A 29 -37.41 0.85 2.27
N PHE A 30 -37.85 -0.41 2.21
CA PHE A 30 -37.01 -1.49 1.65
C PHE A 30 -37.79 -2.72 1.14
N THR A 31 -37.30 -3.34 0.06
CA THR A 31 -37.88 -4.57 -0.52
C THR A 31 -36.80 -5.66 -0.64
N ILE A 32 -37.05 -6.83 -0.07
CA ILE A 32 -36.25 -8.04 -0.30
C ILE A 32 -36.89 -8.83 -1.44
N ILE A 33 -36.30 -8.80 -2.64
CA ILE A 33 -36.79 -9.60 -3.76
C ILE A 33 -36.10 -10.98 -3.70
N LYS A 34 -36.87 -12.00 -3.31
CA LYS A 34 -36.44 -13.39 -3.40
C LYS A 34 -36.66 -13.89 -4.83
N ASN A 35 -35.57 -14.16 -5.56
CA ASN A 35 -35.71 -14.85 -6.84
C ASN A 35 -36.13 -16.32 -6.56
N PRO A 36 -37.29 -16.79 -7.05
CA PRO A 36 -37.97 -17.97 -6.52
C PRO A 36 -37.24 -19.30 -6.69
N ALA A 37 -36.23 -19.38 -7.55
CA ALA A 37 -35.58 -20.65 -7.84
C ALA A 37 -34.68 -21.16 -6.70
N ASP A 38 -33.94 -20.32 -5.96
CA ASP A 38 -32.71 -20.81 -5.29
C ASP A 38 -32.28 -20.08 -4.00
N THR A 39 -33.18 -19.51 -3.20
CA THR A 39 -32.79 -18.84 -1.93
C THR A 39 -33.42 -19.52 -0.73
N VAL A 40 -32.58 -20.06 0.17
CA VAL A 40 -33.00 -20.66 1.44
C VAL A 40 -32.51 -19.76 2.58
N MET A 41 -33.44 -19.18 3.35
CA MET A 41 -33.14 -18.54 4.62
C MET A 41 -33.31 -19.61 5.71
N THR A 42 -32.20 -20.12 6.27
CA THR A 42 -32.26 -21.05 7.40
C THR A 42 -32.15 -20.29 8.72
N ALA A 43 -32.64 -20.88 9.82
CA ALA A 43 -32.64 -20.28 11.15
C ALA A 43 -31.26 -20.29 11.85
N ASP A 44 -30.17 -20.58 11.12
CA ASP A 44 -28.83 -20.78 11.68
C ASP A 44 -28.03 -19.47 11.76
N ASP A 45 -28.68 -18.36 12.12
CA ASP A 45 -28.12 -17.00 12.23
C ASP A 45 -27.42 -16.45 10.96
N ASN A 46 -27.53 -17.14 9.82
CA ASN A 46 -26.86 -16.80 8.56
C ASN A 46 -27.87 -16.69 7.40
N ILE A 47 -27.82 -15.59 6.67
CA ILE A 47 -28.52 -15.45 5.38
C ILE A 47 -27.57 -15.93 4.28
N ARG A 48 -27.82 -17.12 3.70
CA ARG A 48 -27.04 -17.68 2.59
C ARG A 48 -27.77 -17.49 1.26
N PHE A 49 -27.03 -17.02 0.25
CA PHE A 49 -27.51 -16.89 -1.12
C PHE A 49 -26.73 -17.85 -2.02
N TYR A 50 -27.43 -18.58 -2.89
CA TYR A 50 -26.80 -19.47 -3.88
C TYR A 50 -26.62 -18.78 -5.24
N LYS A 51 -27.19 -17.58 -5.41
CA LYS A 51 -27.07 -16.68 -6.57
C LYS A 51 -26.97 -15.23 -6.09
N ASN A 52 -27.14 -14.26 -7.00
CA ASN A 52 -27.04 -12.83 -6.70
C ASN A 52 -28.17 -12.36 -5.76
N PHE A 53 -27.78 -11.70 -4.68
CA PHE A 53 -28.66 -10.87 -3.84
C PHE A 53 -28.48 -9.41 -4.23
N ARG A 54 -29.58 -8.66 -4.38
CA ARG A 54 -29.54 -7.23 -4.70
C ARG A 54 -30.43 -6.44 -3.76
N VAL A 55 -29.90 -5.33 -3.27
CA VAL A 55 -30.63 -4.32 -2.49
C VAL A 55 -30.75 -3.08 -3.36
N ARG A 56 -31.99 -2.64 -3.59
CA ARG A 56 -32.31 -1.47 -4.40
C ARG A 56 -33.19 -0.51 -3.60
N GLY A 57 -32.93 0.78 -3.72
CA GLY A 57 -33.84 1.82 -3.24
C GLY A 57 -35.03 2.01 -4.19
N ASN A 58 -35.96 2.90 -3.83
CA ASN A 58 -37.19 3.23 -4.58
C ASN A 58 -36.96 4.02 -5.90
N ILE A 59 -35.75 3.95 -6.45
CA ILE A 59 -35.38 4.55 -7.72
C ILE A 59 -34.87 3.44 -8.63
N GLU A 60 -35.30 3.44 -9.89
CA GLU A 60 -34.93 2.43 -10.89
C GLU A 60 -33.42 2.42 -11.24
N LYS A 61 -32.55 3.09 -10.49
CA LYS A 61 -31.11 3.11 -10.78
C LYS A 61 -30.29 3.11 -9.49
N GLY A 62 -29.13 2.46 -9.55
CA GLY A 62 -28.24 2.20 -8.42
C GLY A 62 -28.68 1.02 -7.56
N TYR A 63 -27.71 0.20 -7.15
CA TYR A 63 -27.96 -0.96 -6.28
C TYR A 63 -26.68 -1.46 -5.61
N VAL A 64 -26.87 -2.19 -4.52
CA VAL A 64 -25.85 -3.06 -3.94
C VAL A 64 -26.09 -4.47 -4.43
N GLN A 65 -25.06 -5.13 -4.95
CA GLN A 65 -25.13 -6.53 -5.39
C GLN A 65 -24.13 -7.37 -4.60
N MET A 66 -24.58 -8.54 -4.16
CA MET A 66 -23.76 -9.60 -3.59
C MET A 66 -23.89 -10.84 -4.48
N GLY A 67 -22.80 -11.27 -5.10
CA GLY A 67 -22.73 -12.49 -5.90
C GLY A 67 -22.08 -13.65 -5.14
N SER A 68 -22.60 -14.85 -5.37
CA SER A 68 -22.06 -16.12 -4.85
C SER A 68 -21.68 -17.06 -6.00
N GLY A 69 -20.87 -18.08 -5.71
CA GLY A 69 -20.39 -19.07 -6.68
C GLY A 69 -18.88 -19.07 -6.78
N ASP A 70 -18.35 -19.39 -7.96
CA ASP A 70 -16.90 -19.49 -8.22
C ASP A 70 -16.16 -18.15 -8.08
N ASN A 71 -16.83 -17.04 -8.37
CA ASN A 71 -16.27 -15.69 -8.26
C ASN A 71 -17.19 -14.81 -7.42
N PRO A 72 -17.26 -15.04 -6.10
CA PRO A 72 -18.14 -14.26 -5.24
C PRO A 72 -17.67 -12.80 -5.20
N ASN A 73 -18.63 -11.88 -5.15
CA ASN A 73 -18.35 -10.45 -5.15
C ASN A 73 -19.35 -9.62 -4.33
N LEU A 74 -18.93 -8.43 -3.96
CA LEU A 74 -19.77 -7.35 -3.45
C LEU A 74 -19.52 -6.12 -4.32
N VAL A 75 -20.58 -5.54 -4.87
CA VAL A 75 -20.51 -4.46 -5.84
C VAL A 75 -21.46 -3.32 -5.45
N LEU A 76 -20.97 -2.09 -5.50
CA LEU A 76 -21.79 -0.87 -5.41
C LEU A 76 -21.91 -0.26 -6.80
N VAL A 77 -23.16 -0.08 -7.24
CA VAL A 77 -23.50 0.48 -8.55
C VAL A 77 -24.28 1.77 -8.35
N ASP A 78 -23.89 2.86 -9.02
CA ASP A 78 -24.56 4.16 -8.92
C ASP A 78 -25.83 4.26 -9.79
N GLY A 79 -26.49 5.43 -9.72
CA GLY A 79 -27.70 5.76 -10.49
C GLY A 79 -27.49 5.88 -12.01
N GLN A 80 -26.25 5.81 -12.50
CA GLN A 80 -25.92 5.75 -13.92
C GLN A 80 -25.54 4.34 -14.39
N LEU A 81 -25.58 3.36 -13.48
CA LEU A 81 -25.17 1.97 -13.68
C LEU A 81 -23.65 1.78 -13.77
N ASN A 82 -22.86 2.72 -13.24
CA ASN A 82 -21.42 2.53 -13.12
C ASN A 82 -21.08 1.71 -11.88
N GLN A 83 -20.11 0.81 -12.00
CA GLN A 83 -19.63 -0.02 -10.90
C GLN A 83 -18.52 0.70 -10.12
N ASN A 84 -18.88 1.51 -9.13
CA ASN A 84 -17.90 2.36 -8.45
C ASN A 84 -17.02 1.61 -7.44
N VAL A 85 -17.54 0.54 -6.82
CA VAL A 85 -16.81 -0.26 -5.82
C VAL A 85 -17.00 -1.74 -6.09
N GLU A 86 -15.90 -2.49 -6.03
CA GLU A 86 -15.89 -3.94 -6.18
C GLU A 86 -14.97 -4.59 -5.15
N LEU A 87 -15.53 -5.53 -4.39
CA LEU A 87 -14.77 -6.55 -3.66
C LEU A 87 -15.01 -7.88 -4.37
N TRP A 88 -13.97 -8.59 -4.76
CA TRP A 88 -14.11 -9.86 -5.46
C TRP A 88 -13.07 -10.86 -5.02
N SER A 89 -13.45 -12.13 -5.04
CA SER A 89 -12.58 -13.29 -4.84
C SER A 89 -12.70 -14.23 -6.03
N ASN A 90 -11.66 -15.00 -6.30
CA ASN A 90 -11.62 -15.97 -7.39
C ASN A 90 -11.19 -17.35 -6.84
N LEU A 91 -11.67 -18.43 -7.48
CA LEU A 91 -11.32 -19.83 -7.18
C LEU A 91 -9.81 -20.09 -7.05
N ASN A 92 -8.96 -19.32 -7.72
CA ASN A 92 -7.50 -19.51 -7.72
C ASN A 92 -6.78 -18.79 -6.57
N GLY A 93 -7.47 -18.49 -5.46
CA GLY A 93 -6.88 -17.90 -4.26
C GLY A 93 -6.47 -16.43 -4.40
N SER A 94 -6.91 -15.75 -5.47
CA SER A 94 -6.75 -14.32 -5.63
C SER A 94 -8.02 -13.59 -5.17
N GLY A 95 -7.85 -12.40 -4.63
CA GLY A 95 -8.93 -11.46 -4.39
C GLY A 95 -8.47 -10.04 -4.69
N ALA A 96 -9.43 -9.14 -4.86
CA ALA A 96 -9.11 -7.73 -4.93
C ALA A 96 -10.20 -6.80 -4.42
N ILE A 97 -9.76 -5.58 -4.14
CA ILE A 97 -10.57 -4.42 -3.88
C ILE A 97 -10.31 -3.43 -5.00
N ARG A 98 -11.36 -2.93 -5.65
CA ARG A 98 -11.25 -1.91 -6.68
C ARG A 98 -12.22 -0.78 -6.44
N LEU A 99 -11.72 0.43 -6.63
CA LEU A 99 -12.48 1.68 -6.60
C LEU A 99 -12.34 2.32 -7.96
N TYR A 100 -13.44 2.48 -8.68
CA TYR A 100 -13.48 2.95 -10.05
C TYR A 100 -13.99 4.39 -10.12
N ASN A 101 -13.39 5.17 -11.00
CA ASN A 101 -13.82 6.49 -11.36
C ASN A 101 -14.30 6.49 -12.82
N TYR A 102 -15.46 7.05 -13.08
CA TYR A 102 -16.07 7.10 -14.41
C TYR A 102 -16.30 8.54 -14.85
N ASP A 103 -16.27 8.78 -16.16
CA ASP A 103 -16.67 10.05 -16.73
C ASP A 103 -18.20 10.18 -16.82
N VAL A 104 -18.67 11.33 -17.31
CA VAL A 104 -20.10 11.62 -17.50
C VAL A 104 -20.80 10.69 -18.49
N ASN A 105 -20.05 9.96 -19.31
CA ASN A 105 -20.56 9.01 -20.30
C ASN A 105 -20.55 7.56 -19.78
N GLY A 106 -20.09 7.33 -18.55
CA GLY A 106 -19.95 5.99 -17.97
C GLY A 106 -18.71 5.22 -18.44
N THR A 107 -17.69 5.92 -18.95
CA THR A 107 -16.39 5.31 -19.30
C THR A 107 -15.45 5.35 -18.09
N GLU A 108 -14.82 4.23 -17.75
CA GLU A 108 -13.79 4.18 -16.69
C GLU A 108 -12.62 5.11 -17.06
N VAL A 109 -12.30 6.06 -16.17
CA VAL A 109 -11.22 7.03 -16.34
C VAL A 109 -9.98 6.60 -15.56
N SER A 110 -10.17 6.14 -14.33
CA SER A 110 -9.09 5.70 -13.45
C SER A 110 -9.62 4.77 -12.36
N ARG A 111 -8.70 4.09 -11.66
CA ARG A 111 -9.05 3.25 -10.51
C ARG A 111 -7.91 3.07 -9.54
N ILE A 112 -8.26 2.67 -8.32
CA ILE A 112 -7.34 2.11 -7.34
C ILE A 112 -7.61 0.62 -7.25
N SER A 113 -6.58 -0.23 -7.33
CA SER A 113 -6.70 -1.69 -7.21
C SER A 113 -5.76 -2.22 -6.13
N LEU A 114 -6.27 -3.03 -5.21
CA LEU A 114 -5.50 -3.80 -4.23
C LEU A 114 -5.73 -5.28 -4.57
N ILE A 115 -4.73 -5.97 -5.12
CA ILE A 115 -4.87 -7.31 -5.71
C ILE A 115 -3.89 -8.27 -5.02
N THR A 116 -4.35 -9.45 -4.62
CA THR A 116 -3.47 -10.56 -4.20
C THR A 116 -3.20 -11.52 -5.35
N ASN A 117 -2.06 -12.22 -5.32
CA ASN A 117 -1.64 -13.14 -6.37
C ASN A 117 -1.67 -12.49 -7.76
N TYR A 118 -1.13 -11.28 -7.86
CA TYR A 118 -1.17 -10.49 -9.08
C TYR A 118 -0.46 -11.22 -10.23
N ASN A 119 -1.17 -11.46 -11.34
CA ASN A 119 -0.69 -12.25 -12.48
C ASN A 119 -0.16 -13.66 -12.11
N GLY A 120 -0.66 -14.27 -11.02
CA GLY A 120 -0.23 -15.60 -10.61
C GLY A 120 1.13 -15.65 -9.91
N SER A 121 1.72 -14.50 -9.53
CA SER A 121 3.05 -14.45 -8.92
C SER A 121 3.08 -14.83 -7.44
N GLN A 122 1.92 -15.02 -6.81
CA GLN A 122 1.71 -15.10 -5.36
C GLN A 122 1.94 -13.78 -4.60
N ASP A 123 2.39 -12.71 -5.26
CA ASP A 123 2.57 -11.41 -4.63
C ASP A 123 1.28 -10.58 -4.65
N ALA A 124 1.15 -9.69 -3.67
CA ALA A 124 0.12 -8.65 -3.67
C ALA A 124 0.63 -7.36 -4.34
N ARG A 125 -0.30 -6.55 -4.86
CA ARG A 125 0.01 -5.26 -5.50
C ARG A 125 -1.07 -4.23 -5.24
N ILE A 126 -0.64 -3.00 -4.98
CA ILE A 126 -1.48 -1.80 -5.06
C ILE A 126 -1.17 -1.10 -6.37
N ILE A 127 -2.19 -0.79 -7.17
CA ILE A 127 -2.06 -0.10 -8.46
C ILE A 127 -2.93 1.16 -8.39
N THR A 128 -2.31 2.31 -8.60
CA THR A 128 -2.93 3.62 -8.61
C THR A 128 -2.08 4.57 -9.46
N ASP A 129 -2.66 5.66 -9.93
CA ASP A 129 -1.96 6.67 -10.73
C ASP A 129 -1.06 7.55 -9.85
N GLU A 130 -1.55 7.92 -8.66
CA GLU A 130 -0.87 8.84 -7.73
C GLU A 130 -0.98 8.35 -6.27
N LEU A 131 0.11 8.48 -5.52
CA LEU A 131 0.18 8.16 -4.09
C LEU A 131 0.68 9.39 -3.31
N GLU A 132 -0.17 9.96 -2.46
CA GLU A 132 0.20 11.02 -1.53
C GLU A 132 0.58 10.43 -0.15
N ILE A 133 1.81 10.68 0.30
CA ILE A 133 2.30 10.25 1.62
C ILE A 133 2.47 11.47 2.51
N LYS A 134 1.73 11.50 3.62
CA LYS A 134 1.71 12.63 4.57
C LYS A 134 2.46 12.38 5.87
N GLY A 135 2.94 11.14 6.06
CA GLY A 135 3.58 10.68 7.30
C GLY A 135 5.10 10.83 7.34
N GLY A 136 5.74 11.13 6.21
CA GLY A 136 7.19 11.14 6.09
C GLY A 136 7.71 11.89 4.86
N SER A 137 9.03 12.08 4.76
CA SER A 137 9.63 12.94 3.72
C SER A 137 10.90 12.39 3.04
N ASP A 138 11.27 11.17 3.35
CA ASP A 138 12.40 10.45 2.78
C ASP A 138 12.05 9.03 2.32
N LEU A 139 12.88 8.50 1.44
CA LEU A 139 12.92 7.10 1.04
C LEU A 139 14.00 6.41 1.87
N ALA A 140 13.61 5.38 2.61
CA ALA A 140 14.53 4.62 3.45
C ALA A 140 14.48 3.12 3.15
N GLU A 141 15.61 2.47 3.38
CA GLU A 141 15.78 1.02 3.31
C GLU A 141 16.26 0.46 4.65
N LEU A 142 15.99 -0.82 4.88
CA LEU A 142 16.49 -1.57 6.04
C LEU A 142 17.88 -2.15 5.77
N PHE A 143 18.83 -1.80 6.62
CA PHE A 143 20.19 -2.35 6.61
C PHE A 143 20.58 -2.92 7.97
N GLU A 144 21.54 -3.83 7.97
CA GLU A 144 22.29 -4.15 9.18
C GLU A 144 23.49 -3.20 9.30
N ILE A 145 23.63 -2.57 10.47
CA ILE A 145 24.79 -1.75 10.80
C ILE A 145 25.65 -2.50 11.83
N THR A 146 26.93 -2.72 11.50
CA THR A 146 27.85 -3.57 12.29
C THR A 146 28.29 -2.95 13.62
N ASN A 147 28.10 -1.65 13.80
CA ASN A 147 28.41 -0.96 15.05
C ASN A 147 27.46 -1.37 16.19
N GLU A 148 27.94 -1.19 17.42
CA GLU A 148 27.14 -1.38 18.63
C GLU A 148 25.86 -0.51 18.60
N LYS A 149 24.72 -1.08 19.04
CA LYS A 149 23.40 -0.44 18.91
C LYS A 149 23.28 0.92 19.62
N ASP A 150 24.06 1.16 20.68
CA ASP A 150 24.11 2.44 21.39
C ASP A 150 24.78 3.57 20.58
N ARG A 151 25.57 3.22 19.55
CA ARG A 151 26.20 4.15 18.62
C ARG A 151 25.33 4.50 17.43
N ILE A 152 24.32 3.69 17.13
CA ILE A 152 23.42 3.87 15.98
C ILE A 152 22.35 4.88 16.38
N LYS A 153 22.55 6.13 15.96
CA LYS A 153 21.66 7.26 16.30
C LYS A 153 21.14 7.92 15.02
N PRO A 154 19.86 8.34 15.00
CA PRO A 154 19.32 9.10 13.88
C PRO A 154 20.15 10.31 13.49
N GLY A 155 20.28 10.55 12.19
CA GLY A 155 21.03 11.65 11.59
C GLY A 155 22.53 11.40 11.44
N LEU A 156 23.06 10.27 11.92
CA LEU A 156 24.44 9.89 11.62
C LEU A 156 24.57 9.27 10.23
N LEU A 157 25.68 9.59 9.56
CA LEU A 157 26.08 9.02 8.29
C LEU A 157 26.63 7.60 8.44
N VAL A 158 26.19 6.74 7.53
CA VAL A 158 26.65 5.36 7.40
C VAL A 158 27.32 5.14 6.05
N ALA A 159 28.32 4.27 6.04
CA ALA A 159 29.10 3.86 4.89
C ALA A 159 29.00 2.35 4.68
N LEU A 160 29.23 1.89 3.45
CA LEU A 160 29.41 0.48 3.14
C LEU A 160 30.55 -0.08 3.99
N ASP A 161 30.30 -1.24 4.61
CA ASP A 161 31.33 -1.97 5.36
C ASP A 161 32.16 -2.85 4.41
N PRO A 162 33.46 -2.58 4.22
CA PRO A 162 34.32 -3.37 3.35
C PRO A 162 34.51 -4.81 3.83
N ASP A 163 34.37 -5.06 5.13
CA ASP A 163 34.61 -6.36 5.77
C ASP A 163 33.32 -7.18 5.89
N SER A 164 32.15 -6.54 5.72
CA SER A 164 30.83 -7.16 5.83
C SER A 164 29.94 -6.81 4.61
N PRO A 165 30.04 -7.55 3.49
CA PRO A 165 29.30 -7.25 2.26
C PRO A 165 27.79 -7.11 2.47
N GLY A 166 27.20 -6.04 1.93
CA GLY A 166 25.77 -5.72 2.06
C GLY A 166 25.38 -5.05 3.39
N GLN A 167 26.31 -4.94 4.34
CA GLN A 167 26.11 -4.27 5.61
C GLN A 167 26.78 -2.89 5.62
N LEU A 168 26.40 -2.09 6.61
CA LEU A 168 26.87 -0.74 6.78
C LEU A 168 27.63 -0.58 8.10
N ARG A 169 28.39 0.51 8.20
CA ARG A 169 29.04 0.98 9.42
C ARG A 169 28.90 2.48 9.52
N ILE A 170 29.04 3.05 10.71
CA ILE A 170 29.16 4.48 10.92
C ILE A 170 30.37 5.00 10.14
N SER A 171 30.18 6.09 9.41
CA SER A 171 31.28 6.72 8.67
C SER A 171 32.32 7.31 9.63
N GLU A 172 33.61 7.23 9.29
CA GLU A 172 34.70 7.68 10.19
C GLU A 172 35.76 8.51 9.46
N SER A 173 35.59 8.69 8.15
CA SER A 173 36.58 9.31 7.28
C SER A 173 36.00 10.48 6.52
N ALA A 174 36.79 11.55 6.39
CA ALA A 174 36.42 12.72 5.62
C ALA A 174 36.41 12.42 4.11
N TYR A 175 35.38 12.86 3.38
CA TYR A 175 35.23 12.58 1.94
C TYR A 175 35.23 11.08 1.61
N ASP A 176 34.57 10.29 2.45
CA ASP A 176 34.38 8.85 2.21
C ASP A 176 33.46 8.66 1.01
N ARG A 177 33.89 7.80 0.07
CA ARG A 177 33.10 7.47 -1.12
C ARG A 177 32.13 6.33 -0.91
N ASN A 178 32.24 5.67 0.25
CA ASN A 178 31.41 4.54 0.59
C ASN A 178 30.13 4.97 1.32
N ILE A 179 29.83 6.28 1.45
CA ILE A 179 28.61 6.72 2.12
C ILE A 179 27.39 6.13 1.42
N ALA A 180 26.58 5.41 2.20
CA ALA A 180 25.39 4.70 1.74
C ALA A 180 24.09 5.36 2.22
N GLY A 181 24.15 6.29 3.18
CA GLY A 181 22.99 7.04 3.62
C GLY A 181 23.13 7.65 5.00
N VAL A 182 21.98 8.00 5.57
CA VAL A 182 21.83 8.61 6.89
C VAL A 182 20.89 7.74 7.72
N ILE A 183 21.19 7.46 8.98
CA ILE A 183 20.23 6.78 9.87
C ILE A 183 18.98 7.66 10.00
N SER A 184 17.81 7.14 9.63
CA SER A 184 16.55 7.91 9.56
C SER A 184 15.97 8.20 10.96
N GLY A 185 15.07 9.17 11.06
CA GLY A 185 14.34 9.50 12.30
C GLY A 185 14.76 10.80 13.01
N ALA A 186 15.81 11.47 12.56
CA ALA A 186 16.33 12.66 13.23
C ALA A 186 15.31 13.82 13.19
N ASN A 187 15.17 14.51 14.33
CA ASN A 187 14.20 15.60 14.54
C ASN A 187 12.76 15.25 14.13
N GLY A 188 12.36 13.98 14.25
CA GLY A 188 10.99 13.52 14.00
C GLY A 188 10.62 13.38 12.53
N ILE A 189 11.58 13.51 11.60
CA ILE A 189 11.36 13.17 10.20
C ILE A 189 11.35 11.66 10.04
N LYS A 190 10.23 11.13 9.54
CA LYS A 190 10.02 9.70 9.30
C LYS A 190 10.14 9.39 7.79
N PRO A 191 10.49 8.15 7.43
CA PRO A 191 10.35 7.66 6.07
C PRO A 191 8.92 7.81 5.56
N GLY A 192 8.78 8.37 4.37
CA GLY A 192 7.54 8.31 3.62
C GLY A 192 7.37 6.95 2.95
N ILE A 193 8.46 6.42 2.41
CA ILE A 193 8.52 5.07 1.84
C ILE A 193 9.62 4.30 2.57
N LEU A 194 9.26 3.10 3.04
CA LEU A 194 10.17 2.13 3.62
C LEU A 194 10.24 0.92 2.69
N MET A 195 11.45 0.55 2.29
CA MET A 195 11.71 -0.63 1.47
C MET A 195 12.46 -1.70 2.28
N GLY A 196 12.08 -2.95 2.04
CA GLY A 196 12.69 -4.14 2.60
C GLY A 196 12.03 -5.38 2.03
N GLN A 197 12.71 -6.52 2.13
CA GLN A 197 12.19 -7.80 1.65
C GLN A 197 12.52 -8.91 2.65
N GLU A 198 11.49 -9.35 3.39
CA GLU A 198 11.59 -10.44 4.36
C GLU A 198 12.24 -11.69 3.77
N GLY A 199 13.06 -12.37 4.58
CA GLY A 199 13.77 -13.58 4.16
C GLY A 199 14.98 -13.35 3.24
N THR A 200 15.37 -12.09 2.98
CA THR A 200 16.56 -11.75 2.19
C THR A 200 17.53 -10.86 2.96
N LEU A 201 18.69 -10.56 2.36
CA LEU A 201 19.65 -9.60 2.92
C LEU A 201 19.07 -8.16 3.00
N ALA A 202 18.03 -7.85 2.23
CA ALA A 202 17.35 -6.55 2.24
C ALA A 202 16.32 -6.44 3.40
N ASN A 203 16.59 -7.07 4.54
CA ASN A 203 15.73 -7.10 5.72
C ASN A 203 16.54 -6.92 7.00
N GLY A 204 17.32 -5.84 7.07
CA GLY A 204 18.08 -5.49 8.26
C GLY A 204 17.26 -4.83 9.37
N GLY A 205 17.91 -4.54 10.49
CA GLY A 205 17.28 -3.93 11.66
C GLY A 205 17.26 -2.40 11.72
N ASP A 206 18.03 -1.71 10.87
CA ASP A 206 18.27 -0.26 10.98
C ASP A 206 17.76 0.51 9.75
N LEU A 207 17.04 1.61 9.98
CA LEU A 207 16.46 2.45 8.93
C LEU A 207 17.46 3.46 8.39
N VAL A 208 17.73 3.44 7.09
CA VAL A 208 18.68 4.34 6.44
C VAL A 208 18.01 5.11 5.31
N THR A 209 17.98 6.44 5.43
CA THR A 209 17.58 7.38 4.38
C THR A 209 18.60 7.33 3.24
N ILE A 210 18.12 7.00 2.03
CA ILE A 210 18.92 6.99 0.80
C ILE A 210 18.60 8.17 -0.11
N SER A 211 17.41 8.76 0.02
CA SER A 211 16.98 9.92 -0.75
C SER A 211 15.88 10.70 -0.03
N GLY A 212 15.79 12.00 -0.30
CA GLY A 212 14.73 12.87 0.23
C GLY A 212 15.23 13.83 1.31
N ARG A 213 14.30 14.35 2.13
CA ARG A 213 14.62 15.36 3.15
C ARG A 213 14.79 14.67 4.50
N THR A 214 15.95 14.85 5.12
CA THR A 214 16.22 14.33 6.47
C THR A 214 17.19 15.25 7.22
N TYR A 215 17.27 15.11 8.54
CA TYR A 215 18.26 15.83 9.34
C TYR A 215 19.52 15.01 9.48
N VAL A 216 20.66 15.65 9.26
CA VAL A 216 21.99 15.05 9.36
C VAL A 216 22.77 15.76 10.45
N GLN A 217 23.44 15.02 11.32
CA GLN A 217 24.38 15.58 12.28
C GLN A 217 25.57 16.13 11.52
N CYS A 218 25.83 17.43 11.63
CA CYS A 218 26.87 18.12 10.88
C CYS A 218 27.78 18.90 11.81
N ASN A 219 29.05 19.06 11.43
CA ASN A 219 29.99 19.99 12.04
C ASN A 219 30.57 20.99 11.03
N THR A 220 31.32 21.93 11.57
CA THR A 220 31.96 23.03 10.82
C THR A 220 33.45 22.82 10.54
N LEU A 221 33.98 21.59 10.61
CA LEU A 221 35.38 21.30 10.25
C LEU A 221 35.68 21.57 8.77
N GLY A 222 34.66 21.49 7.91
CA GLY A 222 34.70 21.89 6.50
C GLY A 222 34.42 23.38 6.26
N GLY A 223 34.23 24.16 7.33
CA GLY A 223 33.73 25.54 7.34
C GLY A 223 32.22 25.64 7.62
N PRO A 224 31.69 26.86 7.81
CA PRO A 224 30.25 27.10 7.97
C PRO A 224 29.44 26.54 6.80
N ILE A 225 28.28 25.97 7.09
CA ILE A 225 27.33 25.41 6.12
C ILE A 225 26.24 26.43 5.85
N LYS A 226 26.01 26.73 4.57
CA LYS A 226 24.90 27.56 4.10
C LYS A 226 23.96 26.74 3.23
N ILE A 227 22.70 27.18 3.15
CA ILE A 227 21.71 26.59 2.23
C ILE A 227 22.30 26.49 0.81
N GLY A 228 22.17 25.31 0.20
CA GLY A 228 22.70 24.99 -1.12
C GLY A 228 24.12 24.44 -1.14
N ASP A 229 24.87 24.52 -0.04
CA ASP A 229 26.19 23.91 0.06
C ASP A 229 26.10 22.38 -0.11
N LEU A 230 27.04 21.83 -0.86
CA LEU A 230 27.24 20.38 -0.93
C LEU A 230 27.85 19.89 0.40
N LEU A 231 27.36 18.76 0.89
CA LEU A 231 27.84 18.12 2.11
C LEU A 231 28.55 16.80 1.79
N THR A 232 29.48 16.42 2.66
CA THR A 232 30.25 15.17 2.61
C THR A 232 30.52 14.67 4.04
N SER A 233 31.05 13.47 4.21
CA SER A 233 31.40 12.95 5.54
C SER A 233 32.55 13.74 6.20
N SER A 234 32.51 13.81 7.52
CA SER A 234 33.52 14.41 8.41
C SER A 234 34.55 13.37 8.88
N PRO A 235 35.73 13.78 9.38
CA PRO A 235 36.55 12.89 10.21
C PRO A 235 35.92 12.58 11.58
N VAL A 236 34.86 13.29 12.00
CA VAL A 236 34.11 12.95 13.22
C VAL A 236 33.10 11.84 12.89
N PRO A 237 33.08 10.73 13.65
CA PRO A 237 32.24 9.58 13.34
C PRO A 237 30.76 9.94 13.15
N GLY A 238 30.20 9.53 12.01
CA GLY A 238 28.80 9.73 11.66
C GLY A 238 28.41 11.16 11.30
N GLU A 239 29.28 12.15 11.45
CA GLU A 239 28.92 13.53 11.14
C GLU A 239 29.23 13.91 9.70
N ALA A 240 28.45 14.81 9.13
CA ALA A 240 28.75 15.45 7.85
C ALA A 240 29.45 16.81 8.05
N MET A 241 30.00 17.35 6.97
CA MET A 241 30.56 18.70 6.92
C MET A 241 30.43 19.28 5.49
N LYS A 242 30.71 20.57 5.33
CA LYS A 242 30.76 21.20 4.02
C LYS A 242 31.81 20.55 3.10
N ALA A 243 31.41 20.22 1.88
CA ALA A 243 32.27 19.64 0.85
C ALA A 243 33.09 20.72 0.10
N GLY A 244 33.96 21.43 0.81
CA GLY A 244 34.77 22.51 0.23
C GLY A 244 35.87 22.05 -0.76
N LYS A 245 36.30 20.79 -0.70
CA LYS A 245 37.41 20.26 -1.53
C LYS A 245 36.87 19.59 -2.79
N ARG A 246 36.60 20.39 -3.82
CA ARG A 246 35.98 19.97 -5.09
C ARG A 246 36.59 18.71 -5.74
N ARG A 247 37.91 18.52 -5.65
CA ARG A 247 38.61 17.32 -6.19
C ARG A 247 38.28 16.03 -5.44
N LYS A 248 37.94 16.11 -4.15
CA LYS A 248 37.58 14.97 -3.31
C LYS A 248 36.08 14.68 -3.31
N SER A 249 35.26 15.66 -3.69
CA SER A 249 33.79 15.55 -3.63
C SER A 249 33.18 14.52 -4.58
N ARG A 250 33.85 14.14 -5.67
CA ARG A 250 33.29 13.16 -6.62
C ARG A 250 33.12 11.80 -5.95
N GLY A 251 31.87 11.33 -5.88
CA GLY A 251 31.46 10.09 -5.21
C GLY A 251 31.40 10.17 -3.69
N ALA A 252 31.60 11.35 -3.08
CA ALA A 252 31.58 11.52 -1.61
C ALA A 252 30.53 12.56 -1.16
N VAL A 253 29.77 13.12 -2.10
CA VAL A 253 28.71 14.09 -1.79
C VAL A 253 27.46 13.33 -1.39
N ILE A 254 26.88 13.72 -0.26
CA ILE A 254 25.67 13.08 0.29
C ILE A 254 24.38 13.81 -0.08
N GLY A 255 24.50 15.06 -0.52
CA GLY A 255 23.36 15.94 -0.77
C GLY A 255 23.70 17.41 -0.61
N LYS A 256 22.63 18.22 -0.48
CA LYS A 256 22.70 19.67 -0.29
C LYS A 256 22.05 20.11 1.01
N ALA A 257 22.69 21.05 1.69
CA ALA A 257 22.13 21.68 2.88
C ALA A 257 20.86 22.47 2.54
N MET A 258 19.84 22.33 3.38
CA MET A 258 18.58 23.08 3.36
C MET A 258 18.41 23.99 4.59
N SER A 259 19.34 23.91 5.55
CA SER A 259 19.46 24.85 6.67
C SER A 259 20.92 25.25 6.89
N ASN A 260 21.14 26.35 7.62
CA ASN A 260 22.47 26.85 7.92
C ASN A 260 23.07 26.16 9.18
N LEU A 261 24.40 26.16 9.27
CA LEU A 261 25.16 25.90 10.49
C LEU A 261 26.41 26.78 10.48
N ASP A 262 26.45 27.76 11.38
CA ASP A 262 27.53 28.75 11.43
C ASP A 262 28.78 28.25 12.16
N GLN A 263 28.61 27.59 13.31
CA GLN A 263 29.70 27.08 14.15
C GLN A 263 29.27 25.86 14.96
N GLY A 264 30.24 24.99 15.32
CA GLY A 264 30.00 23.84 16.19
C GLY A 264 29.50 22.60 15.44
N SER A 265 28.70 21.79 16.14
CA SER A 265 28.05 20.57 15.65
C SER A 265 26.56 20.57 16.00
N GLN A 266 25.68 20.37 15.00
CA GLN A 266 24.23 20.32 15.16
C GLN A 266 23.56 19.60 13.98
N TYR A 267 22.27 19.29 14.12
CA TYR A 267 21.46 18.82 13.00
C TYR A 267 21.25 19.90 11.93
N VAL A 268 21.51 19.54 10.68
CA VAL A 268 21.22 20.34 9.49
C VAL A 268 20.19 19.59 8.66
N LEU A 269 19.16 20.29 8.17
CA LEU A 269 18.23 19.70 7.21
C LEU A 269 18.94 19.55 5.87
N VAL A 270 18.89 18.36 5.26
CA VAL A 270 19.61 18.02 4.04
C VAL A 270 18.64 17.39 3.04
N LEU A 271 18.74 17.83 1.78
CA LEU A 271 18.19 17.09 0.66
C LEU A 271 19.23 16.04 0.25
N VAL A 272 19.03 14.81 0.71
CA VAL A 272 19.89 13.66 0.45
C VAL A 272 19.64 13.15 -0.97
N ASN A 273 20.74 12.96 -1.69
CA ASN A 273 20.78 12.34 -3.01
C ASN A 273 22.18 11.77 -3.20
N LEU A 274 22.32 10.46 -3.00
CA LEU A 274 23.58 9.73 -3.13
C LEU A 274 23.87 9.48 -4.61
N GLN A 275 25.13 9.70 -5.03
CA GLN A 275 25.60 9.60 -6.43
C GLN A 275 26.72 8.59 -6.59
#